data_AF-A0AAU9ISF9-F1
#
_entry.id   AF-A0AAU9ISF9-F1
#
_cell.length_a   1.000
_cell.length_b   1.000
_cell.length_c   1.000
_cell.angle_alpha   90.00
_cell.angle_beta   90.00
_cell.angle_gamma   90.00
#
_symmetry.space_group_name_H-M   'P 1'
#
loop_
_entity.id
_entity.type
_entity.pdbx_description
1 polymer ?
#
loop_
_entity_poly.entity_id
_entity_poly.type
_entity_poly.pdbx_seq_one_letter_code
_entity_poly.pdbx_strand_id
1 'polypeptide(L)'
;MDILEEVREWESTLREELEGLQSCKEKVEEDTSIPVQIRERFVEVLRTLKMNMVQVMAKCSQLRSESLTPKAVKARAERLRTEYNETIKNLKKLLATADPSRQTQNQKSNVKARQYAQTEVMPDKLPENVYSVLQRELVDLRQIIKRVKKDLKSHKHSEYEQRVEALEMENKRLKTQLGLMQEEHTEALQTLHLLKSRLDRLESQQYIPLTPSEQERTKTPIRDTSAKRERFLLKPSNDAERMLSAT
;
A
#
# COMPACT_ATOMS: atom_id res chain seq x y z
N MET A 1 12.42 27.12 -6.05
CA MET A 1 11.91 25.74 -6.17
C MET A 1 11.24 25.63 -7.52
N ASP A 2 11.60 24.62 -8.31
CA ASP A 2 10.95 24.38 -9.60
C ASP A 2 9.51 23.92 -9.35
N ILE A 3 8.54 24.52 -10.06
CA ILE A 3 7.11 24.22 -9.92
C ILE A 3 6.85 22.74 -10.23
N LEU A 4 7.59 22.17 -11.19
CA LEU A 4 7.44 20.76 -11.55
C LEU A 4 8.01 19.80 -10.51
N GLU A 5 9.03 20.24 -9.75
CA GLU A 5 9.57 19.46 -8.64
C GLU A 5 8.60 19.47 -7.45
N GLU A 6 8.01 20.63 -7.14
CA GLU A 6 6.97 20.74 -6.11
C GLU A 6 5.75 19.87 -6.44
N VAL A 7 5.31 19.83 -7.70
CA VAL A 7 4.21 18.96 -8.14
C VAL A 7 4.56 17.48 -8.03
N ARG A 8 5.84 17.12 -8.22
CA ARG A 8 6.35 15.75 -8.04
C ARG A 8 6.32 15.34 -6.56
N GLU A 9 6.73 16.23 -5.67
CA GLU A 9 6.63 16.00 -4.22
C GLU A 9 5.18 15.76 -3.80
N TRP A 10 4.22 16.57 -4.28
CA TRP A 10 2.80 16.37 -3.98
C TRP A 10 2.30 15.00 -4.44
N GLU A 11 2.68 14.56 -5.64
CA GLU A 11 2.29 13.25 -6.15
C GLU A 11 2.90 12.11 -5.32
N SER A 12 4.14 12.25 -4.86
CA SER A 12 4.79 11.28 -3.96
C SER A 12 4.05 11.18 -2.63
N THR A 13 3.78 12.32 -1.98
CA THR A 13 3.04 12.35 -0.71
C THR A 13 1.64 11.75 -0.86
N LEU A 14 0.91 12.07 -1.94
CA LEU A 14 -0.42 11.47 -2.17
C LEU A 14 -0.36 9.96 -2.36
N ARG A 15 0.72 9.42 -2.95
CA ARG A 15 0.90 7.99 -3.14
C ARG A 15 1.13 7.26 -1.81
N GLU A 16 2.01 7.80 -0.96
CA GLU A 16 2.26 7.27 0.38
C GLU A 16 0.97 7.28 1.23
N GLU A 17 0.23 8.37 1.18
CA GLU A 17 -1.03 8.51 1.92
C GLU A 17 -2.13 7.58 1.38
N LEU A 18 -2.14 7.27 0.08
CA LEU A 18 -3.06 6.29 -0.51
C LEU A 18 -2.81 4.87 0.00
N GLU A 19 -1.55 4.48 0.19
CA GLU A 19 -1.18 3.21 0.80
C GLU A 19 -1.63 3.17 2.27
N GLY A 20 -1.43 4.26 3.02
CA GLY A 20 -1.93 4.41 4.38
C GLY A 20 -3.46 4.29 4.48
N LEU A 21 -4.18 4.89 3.54
CA LEU A 21 -5.64 4.81 3.39
C LEU A 21 -6.12 3.38 3.14
N GLN A 22 -5.40 2.63 2.31
CA GLN A 22 -5.71 1.23 2.02
C GLN A 22 -5.57 0.36 3.29
N SER A 23 -4.48 0.53 4.05
CA SER A 23 -4.31 -0.14 5.34
C SER A 23 -5.38 0.28 6.37
N CYS A 24 -5.80 1.55 6.37
CA CYS A 24 -6.88 2.02 7.23
C CYS A 24 -8.22 1.36 6.88
N LYS A 25 -8.51 1.19 5.60
CA LYS A 25 -9.71 0.51 5.11
C LYS A 25 -9.75 -0.95 5.60
N GLU A 26 -8.67 -1.68 5.41
CA GLU A 26 -8.55 -3.09 5.81
C GLU A 26 -8.80 -3.27 7.31
N LYS A 27 -8.17 -2.42 8.15
CA LYS A 27 -8.38 -2.44 9.60
C LYS A 27 -9.83 -2.20 10.00
N VAL A 28 -10.52 -1.27 9.33
CA VAL A 28 -11.93 -0.97 9.63
C VAL A 28 -12.86 -2.08 9.16
N GLU A 29 -12.54 -2.73 8.03
CA GLU A 29 -13.31 -3.87 7.53
C GLU A 29 -13.17 -5.09 8.46
N GLU A 30 -11.96 -5.38 8.94
CA GLU A 30 -11.64 -6.48 9.85
C GLU A 30 -12.14 -6.26 11.29
N ASP A 31 -12.30 -5.00 11.72
CA ASP A 31 -12.77 -4.69 13.07
C ASP A 31 -14.27 -5.00 13.25
N THR A 32 -14.54 -6.17 13.81
CA THR A 32 -15.89 -6.65 14.12
C THR A 32 -16.56 -5.88 15.25
N SER A 33 -15.83 -5.09 16.04
CA SER A 33 -16.39 -4.28 17.14
C SER A 33 -17.12 -3.03 16.64
N ILE A 34 -16.86 -2.59 15.41
CA ILE A 34 -17.50 -1.42 14.81
C ILE A 34 -18.88 -1.81 14.27
N PRO A 35 -19.96 -1.09 14.65
CA PRO A 35 -21.29 -1.30 14.08
C PRO A 35 -21.28 -1.23 12.56
N VAL A 36 -21.96 -2.17 11.90
CA VAL A 36 -21.95 -2.33 10.43
C VAL A 36 -22.25 -1.02 9.70
N GLN A 37 -23.28 -0.29 10.14
CA GLN A 37 -23.69 0.99 9.54
C GLN A 37 -22.60 2.08 9.64
N ILE A 38 -21.80 2.07 10.71
CA ILE A 38 -20.69 3.02 10.89
C ILE A 38 -19.52 2.61 10.00
N ARG A 39 -19.24 1.31 9.93
CA ARG A 39 -18.21 0.73 9.06
C ARG A 39 -18.46 1.07 7.60
N GLU A 40 -19.68 0.85 7.11
CA GLU A 40 -20.09 1.19 5.74
C GLU A 40 -19.92 2.68 5.44
N ARG A 41 -20.36 3.56 6.35
CA ARG A 41 -20.16 5.01 6.20
C ARG A 41 -18.68 5.39 6.16
N PHE A 42 -17.86 4.77 7.00
CA PHE A 42 -16.42 5.04 7.04
C PHE A 42 -15.74 4.58 5.75
N VAL A 43 -16.08 3.38 5.26
CA VAL A 43 -15.60 2.84 3.97
C VAL A 43 -16.00 3.76 2.82
N GLU A 44 -17.22 4.33 2.83
CA GLU A 44 -17.65 5.28 1.79
C GLU A 44 -16.87 6.60 1.82
N VAL A 45 -16.53 7.11 3.02
CA VAL A 45 -15.66 8.28 3.18
C VAL A 45 -14.25 7.97 2.67
N LEU A 46 -13.69 6.81 3.02
CA LEU A 46 -12.38 6.35 2.53
C LEU A 46 -12.37 6.24 0.99
N ARG A 47 -13.43 5.69 0.41
CA ARG A 47 -13.60 5.56 -1.05
C ARG A 47 -13.61 6.92 -1.74
N THR A 48 -14.37 7.87 -1.20
CA THR A 48 -14.45 9.23 -1.74
C THR A 48 -13.10 9.93 -1.65
N LEU A 49 -12.39 9.81 -0.52
CA LEU A 49 -11.07 10.42 -0.34
C LEU A 49 -10.03 9.82 -1.29
N LYS A 50 -10.02 8.48 -1.44
CA LYS A 50 -9.19 7.77 -2.40
C LYS A 50 -9.42 8.27 -3.82
N MET A 51 -10.67 8.41 -4.25
CA MET A 51 -11.02 8.93 -5.57
C MET A 51 -10.46 10.34 -5.78
N ASN A 52 -10.64 11.24 -4.80
CA ASN A 52 -10.16 12.62 -4.88
C ASN A 52 -8.63 12.68 -5.00
N MET A 53 -7.90 11.88 -4.20
CA MET A 53 -6.44 11.79 -4.26
C MET A 53 -5.95 11.31 -5.62
N VAL A 54 -6.59 10.26 -6.17
CA VAL A 54 -6.25 9.75 -7.51
C VAL A 54 -6.50 10.80 -8.59
N GLN A 55 -7.57 11.58 -8.50
CA GLN A 55 -7.83 12.69 -9.44
C GLN A 55 -6.78 13.79 -9.36
N VAL A 56 -6.36 14.18 -8.14
CA VAL A 56 -5.29 15.17 -7.96
C VAL A 56 -3.96 14.64 -8.50
N MET A 57 -3.63 13.38 -8.25
CA MET A 57 -2.43 12.74 -8.82
C MET A 57 -2.46 12.68 -10.34
N ALA A 58 -3.61 12.37 -10.94
CA ALA A 58 -3.78 12.39 -12.39
C ALA A 58 -3.53 13.80 -12.97
N LYS A 59 -4.01 14.85 -12.29
CA LYS A 59 -3.74 16.24 -12.66
C LYS A 59 -2.25 16.62 -12.46
N CYS A 60 -1.57 16.10 -11.43
CA CYS A 60 -0.12 16.25 -11.26
C CYS A 60 0.65 15.62 -12.43
N SER A 61 0.31 14.38 -12.79
CA SER A 61 0.91 13.67 -13.92
C SER A 61 0.66 14.38 -15.25
N GLN A 62 -0.58 14.84 -15.48
CA GLN A 62 -0.94 15.60 -16.67
C GLN A 62 -0.12 16.88 -16.80
N LEU A 63 0.00 17.66 -15.71
CA LEU A 63 0.77 18.90 -15.69
C LEU A 63 2.27 18.69 -16.00
N ARG A 64 2.83 17.53 -15.63
CA ARG A 64 4.22 17.15 -15.95
C ARG A 64 4.41 16.65 -17.38
N SER A 65 3.38 16.02 -17.96
CA SER A 65 3.45 15.45 -19.32
C SER A 65 3.09 16.44 -20.43
N GLU A 66 2.29 17.47 -20.14
CA GLU A 66 1.85 18.42 -21.15
C GLU A 66 2.88 19.52 -21.42
N SER A 67 3.17 19.77 -22.69
CA SER A 67 3.97 20.92 -23.11
C SER A 67 3.14 22.21 -23.03
N LEU A 68 3.18 22.87 -21.88
CA LEU A 68 2.46 24.11 -21.61
C LEU A 68 3.42 25.31 -21.56
N THR A 69 2.88 26.50 -21.82
CA THR A 69 3.63 27.74 -21.59
C THR A 69 3.90 27.92 -20.09
N PRO A 70 5.02 28.54 -19.68
CA PRO A 70 5.36 28.74 -18.26
C PRO A 70 4.25 29.44 -17.45
N LYS A 71 3.54 30.39 -18.08
CA LYS A 71 2.39 31.08 -17.46
C LYS A 71 1.21 30.13 -17.22
N ALA A 72 0.93 29.23 -18.16
CA ALA A 72 -0.13 28.24 -18.02
C ALA A 72 0.22 27.17 -16.97
N VAL A 73 1.49 26.73 -16.92
CA VAL A 73 2.00 25.81 -15.88
C VAL A 73 1.77 26.41 -14.50
N LYS A 74 2.19 27.66 -14.29
CA LYS A 74 2.03 28.33 -12.99
C LYS A 74 0.56 28.46 -12.56
N ALA A 75 -0.32 28.90 -13.47
CA ALA A 75 -1.74 29.06 -13.17
C ALA A 75 -2.48 27.73 -12.92
N ARG A 76 -2.02 26.62 -13.52
CA ARG A 76 -2.55 25.29 -13.23
C ARG A 76 -1.97 24.71 -11.94
N ALA A 77 -0.69 24.92 -11.67
CA ALA A 77 -0.05 24.51 -10.43
C ALA A 77 -0.69 25.18 -9.21
N GLU A 78 -1.05 26.47 -9.28
CA GLU A 78 -1.73 27.15 -8.17
C GLU A 78 -3.12 26.56 -7.87
N ARG A 79 -3.91 26.25 -8.90
CA ARG A 79 -5.19 25.55 -8.74
C ARG A 79 -4.99 24.15 -8.16
N LEU A 80 -4.02 23.41 -8.69
CA LEU A 80 -3.68 22.08 -8.19
C LEU A 80 -3.21 22.11 -6.73
N ARG A 81 -2.48 23.15 -6.32
CA ARG A 81 -2.07 23.38 -4.93
C ARG A 81 -3.27 23.51 -4.01
N THR A 82 -4.33 24.19 -4.44
CA THR A 82 -5.56 24.32 -3.63
C THR A 82 -6.27 22.97 -3.46
N GLU A 83 -6.40 22.20 -4.55
CA GLU A 83 -7.03 20.87 -4.50
C GLU A 83 -6.20 19.88 -3.66
N TYR A 84 -4.87 19.92 -3.78
CA TYR A 84 -3.94 19.15 -2.96
C TYR A 84 -4.11 19.49 -1.47
N ASN A 85 -4.06 20.77 -1.11
CA ASN A 85 -4.20 21.21 0.27
C ASN A 85 -5.57 20.84 0.87
N GLU A 86 -6.63 20.92 0.09
CA GLU A 86 -7.96 20.49 0.51
C GLU A 86 -8.01 18.97 0.78
N THR A 87 -7.40 18.19 -0.12
CA THR A 87 -7.30 16.73 0.02
C THR A 87 -6.54 16.34 1.29
N ILE A 88 -5.38 16.96 1.54
CA ILE A 88 -4.60 16.77 2.76
C ILE A 88 -5.39 17.20 4.01
N LYS A 89 -6.14 18.30 3.94
CA LYS A 89 -6.99 18.74 5.05
C LYS A 89 -8.10 17.73 5.36
N ASN A 90 -8.71 17.14 4.33
CA ASN A 90 -9.75 16.12 4.49
C ASN A 90 -9.17 14.83 5.09
N LEU A 91 -7.97 14.43 4.67
CA LEU A 91 -7.24 13.30 5.25
C LEU A 91 -6.89 13.52 6.72
N LYS A 92 -6.40 14.72 7.07
CA LYS A 92 -6.13 15.09 8.48
C LYS A 92 -7.39 15.06 9.34
N LYS A 93 -8.53 15.53 8.81
CA LYS A 93 -9.82 15.46 9.52
C LYS A 93 -10.23 14.02 9.77
N LEU A 94 -10.11 13.15 8.76
CA LEU A 94 -10.43 11.74 8.86
C LEU A 94 -9.60 11.05 9.95
N LEU A 95 -8.29 11.28 9.95
CA LEU A 95 -7.38 10.76 10.97
C LEU A 95 -7.73 11.28 12.38
N ALA A 96 -8.11 12.55 12.50
CA ALA A 96 -8.52 13.14 13.79
C ALA A 96 -9.86 12.59 14.30
N THR A 97 -10.73 12.08 13.44
CA THR A 97 -11.95 11.34 13.84
C THR A 97 -11.68 9.89 14.19
N ALA A 98 -10.68 9.25 13.58
CA ALA A 98 -10.33 7.86 13.84
C ALA A 98 -9.49 7.69 15.13
N ASP A 99 -8.74 8.71 15.55
CA ASP A 99 -7.92 8.68 16.77
C ASP A 99 -8.38 9.74 17.81
N PRO A 100 -9.30 9.39 18.72
CA PRO A 100 -9.76 10.30 19.77
C PRO A 100 -8.65 10.66 20.77
N SER A 101 -7.52 9.92 20.80
CA SER A 101 -6.40 10.20 21.71
C SER A 101 -5.64 11.47 21.34
N ARG A 102 -5.78 11.99 20.11
CA ARG A 102 -5.13 13.25 19.66
C ARG A 102 -6.04 14.48 19.76
N GLN A 103 -7.34 14.32 20.05
CA GLN A 103 -8.27 15.45 20.17
C GLN A 103 -8.10 16.26 21.48
N THR A 104 -7.31 15.79 22.45
CA THR A 104 -7.18 16.44 23.77
C THR A 104 -6.24 17.65 23.83
N GLN A 105 -5.53 18.02 22.76
CA GLN A 105 -4.57 19.14 22.80
C GLN A 105 -5.07 20.47 22.21
N ASN A 106 -6.18 20.52 21.47
CA ASN A 106 -6.64 21.76 20.82
C ASN A 106 -8.06 22.24 21.22
N GLN A 107 -8.67 21.66 22.27
CA GLN A 107 -9.96 22.14 22.82
C GLN A 107 -9.87 22.58 24.28
N LYS A 108 -8.79 23.26 24.65
CA LYS A 108 -8.73 24.06 25.89
C LYS A 108 -8.72 25.55 25.60
N SER A 109 -9.76 26.04 24.94
CA SER A 109 -10.18 27.43 25.11
C SER A 109 -11.69 27.52 24.95
N ASN A 110 -12.32 28.26 25.86
CA ASN A 110 -13.73 28.69 25.85
C ASN A 110 -14.83 27.78 26.41
N VAL A 111 -14.61 27.12 27.54
CA VAL A 111 -15.72 26.82 28.48
C VAL A 111 -15.30 27.13 29.92
N LYS A 112 -15.13 28.41 30.24
CA LYS A 112 -15.18 28.94 31.61
C LYS A 112 -15.97 30.24 31.59
N ALA A 113 -17.29 30.13 31.75
CA ALA A 113 -18.14 31.11 32.44
C ALA A 113 -19.60 30.74 32.19
N ARG A 114 -20.17 29.86 33.03
CA ARG A 114 -21.54 29.96 33.53
C ARG A 114 -21.89 28.77 34.41
N GLN A 115 -22.45 29.09 35.57
CA GLN A 115 -23.20 28.23 36.49
C GLN A 115 -22.30 27.28 37.31
N TYR A 116 -22.30 27.26 38.64
CA TYR A 116 -23.42 27.35 39.56
C TYR A 116 -23.03 28.12 40.84
N ALA A 117 -23.88 29.07 41.23
CA ALA A 117 -24.14 29.36 42.63
C ALA A 117 -25.19 28.33 43.09
N GLN A 118 -24.85 27.46 44.03
CA GLN A 118 -25.81 26.72 44.85
C GLN A 118 -25.10 26.12 46.07
N THR A 119 -25.34 26.79 47.20
CA THR A 119 -25.65 26.23 48.52
C THR A 119 -24.65 25.30 49.20
N GLU A 120 -23.97 25.86 50.21
CA GLU A 120 -23.33 25.12 51.31
C GLU A 120 -24.38 24.28 52.05
N VAL A 121 -24.20 22.95 52.03
CA VAL A 121 -24.73 22.05 53.07
C VAL A 121 -23.53 21.24 53.54
N MET A 122 -23.01 21.59 54.72
CA MET A 122 -22.06 20.76 55.44
C MET A 122 -22.78 19.50 55.94
N PRO A 123 -22.28 18.28 55.67
CA PRO A 123 -22.58 17.15 56.52
C PRO A 123 -21.51 17.04 57.63
N ASP A 124 -22.00 16.67 58.80
CA ASP A 124 -21.23 16.43 60.02
C ASP A 124 -19.98 15.57 59.81
N LYS A 125 -18.98 15.87 60.62
CA LYS A 125 -17.66 15.24 60.68
C LYS A 125 -17.78 13.71 60.74
N LEU A 126 -17.26 13.03 59.72
CA LEU A 126 -17.00 11.59 59.75
C LEU A 126 -16.00 11.26 60.88
N PRO A 127 -16.17 10.13 61.61
CA PRO A 127 -15.27 9.75 62.69
C PRO A 127 -13.81 9.60 62.21
N GLU A 128 -12.87 10.09 63.00
CA GLU A 128 -11.43 10.18 62.69
C GLU A 128 -10.79 8.81 62.33
N ASN A 129 -11.35 7.71 62.86
CA ASN A 129 -10.94 6.34 62.54
C ASN A 129 -11.32 5.89 61.12
N VAL A 130 -12.36 6.46 60.52
CA VAL A 130 -12.78 6.14 59.15
C VAL A 130 -11.87 6.84 58.13
N TYR A 131 -11.42 8.06 58.45
CA TYR A 131 -10.49 8.82 57.63
C TYR A 131 -9.11 8.15 57.50
N SER A 132 -8.59 7.54 58.57
CA SER A 132 -7.27 6.91 58.56
C SER A 132 -7.22 5.58 57.78
N VAL A 133 -8.31 4.79 57.84
CA VAL A 133 -8.47 3.54 57.06
C VAL A 133 -8.61 3.85 55.58
N LEU A 134 -9.47 4.81 55.22
CA LEU A 134 -9.61 5.27 53.83
C LEU A 134 -8.32 5.88 53.28
N GLN A 135 -7.55 6.61 54.09
CA GLN A 135 -6.25 7.15 53.67
C GLN A 135 -5.22 6.04 53.40
N ARG A 136 -5.18 4.97 54.21
CA ARG A 136 -4.29 3.83 53.97
C ARG A 136 -4.66 3.08 52.69
N GLU A 137 -5.94 2.76 52.51
CA GLU A 137 -6.41 2.07 51.29
C GLU A 137 -6.16 2.92 50.02
N LEU A 138 -6.32 4.24 50.11
CA LEU A 138 -5.99 5.15 49.00
C LEU A 138 -4.50 5.23 48.69
N VAL A 139 -3.63 5.04 49.68
CA VAL A 139 -2.17 5.00 49.47
C VAL A 139 -1.76 3.69 48.79
N ASP A 140 -2.33 2.56 49.20
CA ASP A 140 -2.08 1.25 48.58
C ASP A 140 -2.60 1.18 47.14
N LEU A 141 -3.80 1.70 46.88
CA LEU A 141 -4.34 1.82 45.52
C LEU A 141 -3.45 2.69 44.62
N ARG A 142 -2.91 3.80 45.13
CA ARG A 142 -1.96 4.64 44.35
C ARG A 142 -0.67 3.90 44.02
N GLN A 143 -0.15 3.07 44.91
CA GLN A 143 1.05 2.27 44.62
C GLN A 143 0.77 1.17 43.61
N ILE A 144 -0.39 0.52 43.67
CA ILE A 144 -0.83 -0.49 42.69
C ILE A 144 -0.99 0.16 41.30
N ILE A 145 -1.67 1.31 41.22
CA ILE A 145 -1.84 2.07 39.97
C ILE A 145 -0.48 2.49 39.39
N LYS A 146 0.49 2.90 40.23
CA LYS A 146 1.85 3.23 39.77
C LYS A 146 2.58 2.02 39.18
N ARG A 147 2.46 0.83 39.79
CA ARG A 147 3.02 -0.41 39.25
C ARG A 147 2.39 -0.78 37.91
N VAL A 148 1.06 -0.86 37.85
CA VAL A 148 0.32 -1.16 36.62
C VAL A 148 0.67 -0.18 35.50
N LYS A 149 0.80 1.12 35.80
CA LYS A 149 1.19 2.13 34.81
C LYS A 149 2.63 1.95 34.30
N LYS A 150 3.54 1.43 35.13
CA LYS A 150 4.92 1.12 34.75
C LYS A 150 4.95 -0.12 33.87
N ASP A 151 4.26 -1.18 34.27
CA ASP A 151 4.20 -2.46 33.55
C ASP A 151 3.53 -2.31 32.18
N LEU A 152 2.45 -1.52 32.09
CA LEU A 152 1.78 -1.21 30.83
C LEU A 152 2.68 -0.42 29.86
N LYS A 153 3.55 0.45 30.38
CA LYS A 153 4.49 1.21 29.55
C LYS A 153 5.60 0.33 29.00
N SER A 154 6.15 -0.58 29.80
CA SER A 154 7.21 -1.50 29.36
C SER A 154 6.70 -2.59 28.43
N HIS A 155 5.51 -3.15 28.69
CA HIS A 155 4.92 -4.20 27.83
C HIS A 155 4.69 -3.70 26.41
N LYS A 156 4.11 -2.51 26.26
CA LYS A 156 3.89 -1.91 24.94
C LYS A 156 5.21 -1.72 24.17
N HIS A 157 6.28 -1.29 24.84
CA HIS A 157 7.58 -1.14 24.16
C HIS A 157 8.13 -2.49 23.68
N SER A 158 8.08 -3.52 24.52
CA SER A 158 8.59 -4.85 24.17
C SER A 158 7.84 -5.47 22.99
N GLU A 159 6.51 -5.32 22.92
CA GLU A 159 5.72 -5.82 21.79
C GLU A 159 6.05 -5.09 20.48
N TYR A 160 6.22 -3.76 20.54
CA TYR A 160 6.60 -2.99 19.35
C TYR A 160 8.03 -3.29 18.91
N GLU A 161 8.97 -3.44 19.82
CA GLU A 161 10.36 -3.82 19.52
C GLU A 161 10.43 -5.19 18.82
N GLN A 162 9.72 -6.20 19.35
CA GLN A 162 9.63 -7.51 18.71
C GLN A 162 8.98 -7.44 17.32
N ARG A 163 7.93 -6.61 17.16
CA ARG A 163 7.27 -6.45 15.87
C ARG A 163 8.16 -5.74 14.85
N VAL A 164 8.94 -4.74 15.28
CA VAL A 164 9.93 -4.07 14.43
C VAL A 164 11.00 -5.07 14.00
N GLU A 165 11.54 -5.86 14.93
CA GLU A 165 12.56 -6.88 14.62
C GLU A 165 12.03 -7.93 13.63
N ALA A 166 10.79 -8.40 13.81
CA ALA A 166 10.15 -9.33 12.86
C ALA A 166 10.00 -8.71 11.46
N LEU A 167 9.58 -7.44 11.37
CA LEU A 167 9.45 -6.73 10.10
C LEU A 167 10.81 -6.48 9.44
N GLU A 168 11.86 -6.19 10.21
CA GLU A 168 13.21 -6.04 9.69
C GLU A 168 13.76 -7.35 9.11
N MET A 169 13.50 -8.48 9.79
CA MET A 169 13.85 -9.81 9.27
C MET A 169 13.09 -10.14 7.98
N GLU A 170 11.79 -9.85 7.95
CA GLU A 170 10.98 -10.06 6.74
C GLU A 170 11.45 -9.19 5.58
N ASN A 171 11.77 -7.91 5.84
CA ASN A 171 12.29 -6.99 4.83
C ASN A 171 13.63 -7.48 4.25
N LYS A 172 14.54 -7.98 5.10
CA LYS A 172 15.79 -8.62 4.66
C LYS A 172 15.52 -9.83 3.77
N ARG A 173 14.61 -10.72 4.19
CA ARG A 173 14.22 -11.91 3.40
C ARG A 173 13.67 -11.54 2.03
N LEU A 174 12.78 -10.54 1.98
CA LEU A 174 12.19 -10.05 0.74
C LEU A 174 13.22 -9.42 -0.19
N LYS A 175 14.18 -8.65 0.35
CA LYS A 175 15.30 -8.10 -0.45
C LYS A 175 16.16 -9.20 -1.06
N THR A 176 16.44 -10.27 -0.33
CA THR A 176 17.17 -11.43 -0.87
C THR A 176 16.37 -12.12 -1.96
N GLN A 177 15.07 -12.36 -1.77
CA GLN A 177 14.22 -12.94 -2.82
C GLN A 177 14.15 -12.07 -4.07
N LEU A 178 14.05 -10.74 -3.91
CA LEU A 178 14.07 -9.80 -5.02
C LEU A 178 15.39 -9.87 -5.80
N GLY A 179 16.52 -9.97 -5.12
CA GLY A 179 17.83 -10.14 -5.73
C GLY A 179 17.91 -11.42 -6.58
N LEU A 180 17.49 -12.56 -6.01
CA LEU A 180 17.45 -13.84 -6.73
C LEU A 180 16.56 -13.79 -7.97
N MET A 181 15.37 -13.20 -7.87
CA MET A 181 14.48 -13.04 -9.03
C MET A 181 15.06 -12.13 -10.11
N GLN A 182 15.81 -11.09 -9.73
CA GLN A 182 16.49 -10.23 -10.69
C GLN A 182 17.60 -10.99 -11.44
N GLU A 183 18.37 -11.82 -10.73
CA GLU A 183 19.37 -12.70 -11.33
C GLU A 183 18.72 -13.68 -12.33
N GLU A 184 17.69 -14.41 -11.91
CA GLU A 184 16.92 -15.32 -12.78
C GLU A 184 16.35 -14.61 -14.01
N HIS A 185 15.81 -13.40 -13.85
CA HIS A 185 15.30 -12.61 -14.97
C HIS A 185 16.40 -12.20 -15.94
N THR A 186 17.58 -11.83 -15.45
CA THR A 186 18.72 -11.51 -16.32
C THR A 186 19.22 -12.73 -17.10
N GLU A 187 19.26 -13.90 -16.47
CA GLU A 187 19.60 -15.17 -17.14
C GLU A 187 18.55 -15.55 -18.20
N ALA A 188 17.27 -15.38 -17.89
CA ALA A 188 16.17 -15.61 -18.82
C ALA A 188 16.25 -14.67 -20.05
N LEU A 189 16.59 -13.40 -19.85
CA LEU A 189 16.80 -12.46 -20.95
C LEU A 189 17.99 -12.83 -21.83
N GLN A 190 19.10 -13.27 -21.23
CA GLN A 190 20.28 -13.71 -21.98
C GLN A 190 19.96 -14.96 -22.83
N THR A 191 19.25 -15.93 -22.26
CA THR A 191 18.84 -17.14 -22.99
C THR A 191 17.84 -16.82 -24.11
N LEU A 192 16.89 -15.91 -23.89
CA LEU A 192 16.00 -15.42 -24.94
C LEU A 192 16.77 -14.73 -26.09
N HIS A 193 17.75 -13.89 -25.77
CA HIS A 193 18.60 -13.27 -26.79
C HIS A 193 19.39 -14.30 -27.60
N LEU A 194 19.93 -15.32 -26.94
CA LEU A 194 20.63 -16.41 -27.61
C LEU A 194 19.69 -17.18 -28.55
N LEU A 195 18.48 -17.53 -28.08
CA LEU A 195 17.47 -18.22 -28.88
C LEU A 195 17.04 -17.38 -30.09
N LYS A 196 16.81 -16.09 -29.92
CA LYS A 196 16.49 -15.16 -31.02
C LYS A 196 17.61 -15.13 -32.05
N SER A 197 18.86 -14.99 -31.63
CA SER A 197 20.00 -14.99 -32.56
C SER A 197 20.13 -16.31 -33.34
N ARG A 198 19.77 -17.44 -32.72
CA ARG A 198 19.75 -18.75 -33.37
C ARG A 198 18.60 -18.86 -34.37
N LEU A 199 17.42 -18.32 -34.03
CA LEU A 199 16.28 -18.26 -34.94
C LEU A 199 16.62 -17.43 -36.18
N ASP A 200 17.16 -16.23 -36.00
CA ASP A 200 17.56 -15.33 -37.10
C ASP A 200 18.55 -16.03 -38.07
N ARG A 201 19.48 -16.84 -37.53
CA ARG A 201 20.41 -17.64 -38.32
C ARG A 201 19.72 -18.76 -39.12
N LEU A 202 18.72 -19.42 -38.55
CA LEU A 202 17.98 -20.48 -39.23
C LEU A 202 17.06 -19.92 -40.31
N GLU A 203 16.42 -18.78 -40.04
CA GLU A 203 15.58 -18.08 -41.01
C GLU A 203 16.40 -17.55 -42.20
N SER A 204 17.59 -16.99 -41.94
CA SER A 204 18.49 -16.56 -43.02
C SER A 204 19.05 -17.72 -43.84
N GLN A 205 19.16 -18.94 -43.28
CA GLN A 205 19.53 -20.15 -44.03
C GLN A 205 18.38 -20.74 -44.86
N GLN A 206 17.12 -20.49 -44.51
CA GLN A 206 15.97 -20.89 -45.33
C GLN A 206 15.76 -19.97 -46.55
N TYR A 207 16.31 -18.75 -46.53
CA TYR A 207 16.30 -17.81 -47.66
C TYR A 207 17.48 -18.07 -48.61
N ILE A 208 17.55 -19.25 -49.20
CA ILE A 208 18.26 -19.43 -50.49
C ILE A 208 17.20 -19.18 -51.57
N PRO A 209 17.28 -18.08 -52.34
CA PRO A 209 16.40 -17.93 -53.50
C PRO A 209 16.72 -19.08 -54.45
N LEU A 210 15.75 -19.97 -54.67
CA LEU A 210 15.76 -20.84 -55.85
C LEU A 210 15.85 -19.89 -57.04
N THR A 211 17.00 -19.91 -57.71
CA THR A 211 17.20 -19.14 -58.93
C THR A 211 16.11 -19.53 -59.94
N PRO A 212 15.67 -18.63 -60.84
CA PRO A 212 14.60 -18.91 -61.80
C PRO A 212 14.93 -19.99 -62.85
N SER A 213 16.03 -20.74 -62.69
CA SER A 213 16.51 -21.71 -63.68
C SER A 213 16.00 -23.14 -63.47
N GLU A 214 15.26 -23.45 -62.39
CA GLU A 214 14.82 -24.83 -62.11
C GLU A 214 13.30 -25.06 -62.24
N GLN A 215 12.52 -24.05 -62.67
CA GLN A 215 11.07 -24.19 -62.85
C GLN A 215 10.65 -24.91 -64.15
N GLU A 216 11.58 -25.26 -65.06
CA GLU A 216 11.22 -25.89 -66.35
C GLU A 216 11.48 -27.40 -66.45
N ARG A 217 11.96 -28.07 -65.40
CA ARG A 217 12.22 -29.52 -65.46
C ARG A 217 11.55 -30.30 -64.34
N THR A 218 10.22 -30.30 -64.31
CA THR A 218 9.42 -31.43 -63.79
C THR A 218 7.94 -31.23 -64.13
N LYS A 219 7.62 -31.28 -65.43
CA LYS A 219 6.27 -31.62 -65.88
C LYS A 219 6.25 -33.08 -66.32
N THR A 220 5.95 -33.96 -65.37
CA THR A 220 5.33 -35.26 -65.65
C THR A 220 4.26 -35.50 -64.59
N PRO A 221 3.01 -35.80 -64.99
CA PRO A 221 1.94 -36.09 -64.04
C PRO A 221 2.05 -37.54 -63.55
N ILE A 222 1.26 -37.87 -62.53
CA ILE A 222 0.97 -39.21 -61.96
C ILE A 222 1.79 -39.52 -60.70
N ARG A 223 1.18 -39.41 -59.51
CA ARG A 223 0.52 -40.52 -58.79
C ARG A 223 0.32 -40.15 -57.32
N ASP A 224 -0.84 -40.49 -56.77
CA ASP A 224 -1.14 -40.46 -55.34
C ASP A 224 -0.04 -41.09 -54.49
N THR A 225 0.46 -40.36 -53.49
CA THR A 225 0.81 -40.92 -52.19
C THR A 225 0.64 -39.86 -51.11
N SER A 226 -0.30 -40.13 -50.22
CA SER A 226 -0.45 -39.57 -48.89
C SER A 226 0.88 -39.47 -48.14
N ALA A 227 1.44 -38.26 -48.02
CA ALA A 227 2.49 -37.96 -47.06
C ALA A 227 1.90 -37.16 -45.90
N LYS A 228 1.61 -37.87 -44.81
CA LYS A 228 1.25 -37.32 -43.50
C LYS A 228 2.22 -36.19 -43.14
N ARG A 229 1.70 -34.98 -42.89
CA ARG A 229 2.41 -33.98 -42.08
C ARG A 229 2.64 -34.61 -40.70
N GLU A 230 3.86 -35.06 -40.41
CA GLU A 230 4.26 -35.39 -39.05
C GLU A 230 4.17 -34.11 -38.22
N ARG A 231 3.13 -34.02 -37.39
CA ARG A 231 3.14 -33.08 -36.27
C ARG A 231 4.14 -33.64 -35.28
N PHE A 232 5.23 -32.94 -35.06
CA PHE A 232 6.13 -33.21 -33.94
C PHE A 232 5.38 -32.97 -32.63
N LEU A 233 4.69 -34.00 -32.13
CA LEU A 233 4.28 -34.06 -30.74
C LEU A 233 5.54 -34.27 -29.92
N LEU A 234 6.03 -33.19 -29.29
CA LEU A 234 7.02 -33.29 -28.22
C LEU A 234 6.44 -34.25 -27.18
N LYS A 235 7.14 -35.35 -26.92
CA LYS A 235 6.78 -36.27 -25.83
C LYS A 235 6.85 -35.49 -24.50
N PRO A 236 5.87 -35.64 -23.59
CA PRO A 236 6.00 -35.08 -22.25
C PRO A 236 7.27 -35.64 -21.60
N SER A 237 8.07 -34.77 -20.98
CA SER A 237 9.17 -35.19 -20.12
C SER A 237 8.60 -35.85 -18.87
N ASN A 238 9.19 -36.98 -18.45
CA ASN A 238 8.80 -37.73 -17.25
C ASN A 238 8.80 -36.90 -15.96
N ASP A 239 9.45 -35.73 -15.95
CA ASP A 239 9.44 -34.81 -14.81
C ASP A 239 8.07 -34.13 -14.59
N ALA A 240 7.31 -33.87 -15.67
CA ALA A 240 6.00 -33.23 -15.57
C ALA A 240 4.95 -34.16 -14.94
N GLU A 241 5.04 -35.47 -15.20
CA GLU A 241 4.14 -36.47 -14.62
C GLU A 241 4.39 -36.73 -13.13
N ARG A 242 5.66 -36.69 -12.69
CA ARG A 242 6.01 -36.80 -11.26
C ARG A 242 5.52 -35.61 -10.44
N MET A 243 5.55 -34.41 -11.00
CA MET A 243 5.07 -33.22 -10.29
C MET A 243 3.56 -33.20 -10.05
N LEU A 244 2.78 -33.83 -10.94
CA LEU A 244 1.31 -33.89 -10.82
C LEU A 244 0.82 -35.04 -9.93
N SER A 245 1.66 -36.03 -9.65
CA SER A 245 1.34 -37.18 -8.81
C SER A 245 1.79 -37.02 -7.34
N ALA A 246 2.44 -35.91 -7.00
CA ALA A 246 2.93 -35.59 -5.66
C ALA A 246 2.01 -34.61 -4.88
N THR A 247 0.81 -34.31 -5.40
CA THR A 247 -0.28 -33.59 -4.74
C THR A 247 -1.48 -34.49 -4.55
#